data_AF-A0A951DMU6-F1
#
_entry.id   AF-A0A951DMU6-F1
#
_cell.length_a   1.000
_cell.length_b   1.000
_cell.length_c   1.000
_cell.angle_alpha   90.00
_cell.angle_beta   90.00
_cell.angle_gamma   90.00
#
_symmetry.space_group_name_H-M   'P 1'
#
loop_
_entity.id
_entity.type
_entity.pdbx_description
1 polymer ?
#
loop_
_entity_poly.entity_id
_entity_poly.type
_entity_poly.pdbx_seq_one_letter_code
_entity_poly.pdbx_strand_id
1 'polypeptide(L)'
;MRRRELLLSLAALVGAACVKPPERPAEAPQASLPPDFDSWQREAHAILSDALDTLRTFDIFLAYRATSPGSNSRTPNDLDWDPPTSAAWNEATHVSQGLSGRAAQLFQAVSTARIDASLWREQRQAAENVHTLLDLGAALATFRGRVDALTPGDASSATGLLDQVWTRWTDAAGAWGVSRSEAIGCGTL
;
A
#
# COMPACT_ATOMS: atom_id res chain seq x y z
N MET A 1 59.11 -17.18 -25.54
CA MET A 1 58.89 -16.92 -24.09
C MET A 1 57.57 -16.18 -23.83
N ARG A 2 56.38 -16.73 -24.18
CA ARG A 2 55.08 -16.11 -23.82
C ARG A 2 53.90 -17.08 -23.58
N ARG A 3 54.11 -18.40 -23.61
CA ARG A 3 53.03 -19.40 -23.42
C ARG A 3 53.15 -20.25 -22.14
N ARG A 4 54.25 -20.11 -21.38
CA ARG A 4 54.54 -20.98 -20.22
C ARG A 4 54.17 -20.35 -18.88
N GLU A 5 53.86 -19.05 -18.84
CA GLU A 5 53.52 -18.32 -17.60
C GLU A 5 52.00 -18.27 -17.33
N LEU A 6 51.16 -18.63 -18.30
CA LEU A 6 49.70 -18.61 -18.16
C LEU A 6 49.10 -19.86 -17.49
N LEU A 7 49.89 -20.91 -17.27
CA LEU A 7 49.42 -22.17 -16.68
C LEU A 7 49.69 -22.30 -15.18
N LEU A 8 50.47 -21.38 -14.59
CA LEU A 8 50.79 -21.41 -13.15
C LEU A 8 49.83 -20.61 -12.28
N SER A 9 48.94 -19.79 -12.87
CA SER A 9 47.94 -19.01 -12.15
C SER A 9 46.59 -19.73 -11.97
N LEU A 10 46.34 -20.85 -12.66
CA LEU A 10 45.10 -21.63 -12.49
C LEU A 10 45.17 -22.73 -11.41
N ALA A 11 46.37 -23.09 -10.95
CA ALA A 11 46.56 -24.15 -9.94
C ALA A 11 46.55 -23.64 -8.48
N ALA A 12 46.32 -22.33 -8.26
CA ALA A 12 46.31 -21.72 -6.92
C ALA A 12 44.91 -21.44 -6.36
N LEU A 13 43.83 -21.81 -7.07
CA LEU A 13 42.44 -21.49 -6.70
C LEU A 13 41.59 -22.71 -6.29
N VAL A 14 42.19 -23.88 -6.05
CA VAL A 14 41.46 -25.11 -5.66
C VAL A 14 41.74 -25.51 -4.19
N GLY A 15 42.46 -24.67 -3.44
CA GLY A 15 42.96 -25.00 -2.10
C GLY A 15 42.54 -24.05 -0.97
N ALA A 16 41.35 -23.45 -1.01
CA ALA A 16 40.76 -22.75 0.14
C ALA A 16 39.53 -23.55 0.60
N ALA A 17 39.79 -24.69 1.24
CA ALA A 17 39.57 -24.85 2.67
C ALA A 17 38.08 -24.82 3.04
N CYS A 18 37.55 -26.02 3.29
CA CYS A 18 36.40 -26.25 4.17
C CYS A 18 36.73 -25.72 5.57
N VAL A 19 36.72 -24.40 5.73
CA VAL A 19 36.75 -23.77 7.04
C VAL A 19 35.36 -23.99 7.62
N LYS A 20 35.29 -24.79 8.69
CA LYS A 20 34.10 -24.88 9.52
C LYS A 20 33.67 -23.44 9.84
N PRO A 21 32.47 -22.99 9.42
CA PRO A 21 32.04 -21.64 9.71
C PRO A 21 32.11 -21.44 11.23
N PRO A 22 32.65 -20.31 11.71
CA PRO A 22 32.63 -20.00 13.13
C PRO A 22 31.18 -20.16 13.61
N GLU A 23 31.02 -20.83 14.74
CA GLU A 23 29.72 -21.02 15.38
C GLU A 23 29.05 -19.65 15.46
N ARG A 24 27.95 -19.48 14.71
CA ARG A 24 27.19 -18.23 14.74
C ARG A 24 26.90 -17.97 16.23
N PRO A 25 27.28 -16.81 16.79
CA PRO A 25 26.90 -16.46 18.15
C PRO A 25 25.42 -16.75 18.30
N ALA A 26 25.05 -17.49 19.36
CA ALA A 26 23.66 -17.81 19.63
C ALA A 26 22.84 -16.54 19.40
N GLU A 27 21.88 -16.63 18.47
CA GLU A 27 21.05 -15.50 18.09
C GLU A 27 20.51 -14.91 19.40
N ALA A 28 20.87 -13.66 19.68
CA ALA A 28 20.43 -12.99 20.88
C ALA A 28 18.90 -13.15 20.91
N PRO A 29 18.30 -13.51 22.06
CA PRO A 29 16.86 -13.73 22.13
C PRO A 29 16.18 -12.51 21.51
N GLN A 30 15.50 -12.73 20.38
CA GLN A 30 14.79 -11.67 19.70
C GLN A 30 13.82 -11.10 20.74
N ALA A 31 13.98 -9.81 21.04
CA ALA A 31 13.05 -9.13 21.94
C ALA A 31 11.67 -9.32 21.33
N SER A 32 10.77 -9.99 22.06
CA SER A 32 9.39 -10.13 21.64
C SER A 32 8.81 -8.73 21.48
N LEU A 33 8.30 -8.42 20.29
CA LEU A 33 7.67 -7.14 20.04
C LEU A 33 6.49 -6.95 21.02
N PRO A 34 6.26 -5.73 21.53
CA PRO A 34 5.13 -5.43 22.36
C PRO A 34 3.83 -5.73 21.60
N PRO A 35 2.77 -6.18 22.29
CA PRO A 35 1.48 -6.48 21.67
C PRO A 35 0.88 -5.29 20.90
N ASP A 36 1.27 -4.06 21.27
CA ASP A 36 0.87 -2.83 20.57
C ASP A 36 1.39 -2.81 19.12
N PHE A 37 2.60 -3.31 18.86
CA PHE A 37 3.21 -3.29 17.53
C PHE A 37 2.45 -4.20 16.55
N ASP A 38 2.10 -5.41 16.98
CA ASP A 38 1.28 -6.35 16.20
C ASP A 38 -0.13 -5.78 15.93
N SER A 39 -0.66 -4.99 16.88
CA SER A 39 -1.94 -4.31 16.68
C SER A 39 -1.85 -3.20 15.62
N TRP A 40 -0.77 -2.42 15.62
CA TRP A 40 -0.54 -1.36 14.64
C TRP A 40 -0.34 -1.92 13.23
N GLN A 41 0.43 -3.01 13.12
CA GLN A 41 0.64 -3.67 11.83
C GLN A 41 -0.65 -4.24 11.27
N ARG A 42 -1.47 -4.90 12.10
CA ARG A 42 -2.79 -5.38 11.67
C ARG A 42 -3.71 -4.25 11.22
N GLU A 43 -3.75 -3.14 11.95
CA GLU A 43 -4.57 -1.99 11.55
C GLU A 43 -4.05 -1.36 10.25
N ALA A 44 -2.73 -1.21 10.08
CA ALA A 44 -2.14 -0.71 8.84
C ALA A 44 -2.49 -1.60 7.64
N HIS A 45 -2.41 -2.93 7.80
CA HIS A 45 -2.78 -3.89 6.77
C HIS A 45 -4.29 -3.82 6.45
N ALA A 46 -5.14 -3.63 7.46
CA ALA A 46 -6.58 -3.43 7.25
C ALA A 46 -6.85 -2.14 6.47
N ILE A 47 -6.21 -1.02 6.81
CA ILE A 47 -6.31 0.25 6.07
C ILE A 47 -5.87 0.06 4.60
N LEU A 48 -4.74 -0.62 4.36
CA LEU A 48 -4.24 -0.89 3.00
C LEU A 48 -5.18 -1.80 2.20
N SER A 49 -5.78 -2.79 2.85
CA SER A 49 -6.77 -3.69 2.28
C SER A 49 -8.03 -2.92 1.84
N ASP A 50 -8.61 -2.17 2.76
CA ASP A 50 -9.83 -1.39 2.50
C ASP A 50 -9.60 -0.34 1.41
N ALA A 51 -8.41 0.27 1.41
CA ALA A 51 -7.99 1.19 0.34
C ALA A 51 -7.84 0.48 -1.01
N LEU A 52 -7.33 -0.76 -1.05
CA LEU A 52 -7.18 -1.53 -2.29
C LEU A 52 -8.54 -1.88 -2.89
N ASP A 53 -9.48 -2.36 -2.08
CA ASP A 53 -10.81 -2.72 -2.54
C ASP A 53 -11.61 -1.48 -2.98
N THR A 54 -11.41 -0.35 -2.30
CA THR A 54 -11.93 0.96 -2.71
C THR A 54 -11.37 1.38 -4.07
N LEU A 55 -10.06 1.27 -4.28
CA LEU A 55 -9.40 1.60 -5.55
C LEU A 55 -9.90 0.74 -6.71
N ARG A 56 -9.99 -0.58 -6.50
CA ARG A 56 -10.53 -1.52 -7.51
C ARG A 56 -11.97 -1.19 -7.87
N THR A 57 -12.76 -0.80 -6.87
CA THR A 57 -14.13 -0.33 -7.10
C THR A 57 -14.08 0.92 -7.99
N PHE A 58 -13.30 1.94 -7.63
CA PHE A 58 -13.16 3.15 -8.43
C PHE A 58 -12.69 2.90 -9.87
N ASP A 59 -11.76 1.96 -10.10
CA ASP A 59 -11.31 1.55 -11.45
C ASP A 59 -12.48 1.04 -12.30
N ILE A 60 -13.29 0.13 -11.74
CA ILE A 60 -14.47 -0.44 -12.42
C ILE A 60 -15.45 0.67 -12.77
N PHE A 61 -15.70 1.60 -11.84
CA PHE A 61 -16.61 2.72 -12.05
C PHE A 61 -16.12 3.69 -13.13
N LEU A 62 -14.83 4.03 -13.18
CA LEU A 62 -14.28 4.87 -14.24
C LEU A 62 -14.32 4.19 -15.60
N ALA A 63 -14.01 2.89 -15.67
CA ALA A 63 -14.10 2.11 -16.90
C ALA A 63 -15.54 2.05 -17.44
N TYR A 64 -16.52 1.87 -16.56
CA TYR A 64 -17.95 1.93 -16.92
C TYR A 64 -18.34 3.33 -17.43
N ARG A 65 -17.94 4.40 -16.73
CA ARG A 65 -18.21 5.79 -17.14
C ARG A 65 -17.63 6.10 -18.52
N ALA A 66 -16.45 5.57 -18.85
CA ALA A 66 -15.81 5.76 -20.15
C ALA A 66 -16.51 5.03 -21.30
N THR A 67 -17.26 3.96 -21.01
CA THR A 67 -17.90 3.10 -22.03
C THR A 67 -19.41 3.34 -22.20
N SER A 68 -20.05 4.09 -21.29
CA SER A 68 -21.48 4.38 -21.36
C SER A 68 -21.85 5.27 -22.57
N PRO A 69 -22.71 4.80 -23.50
CA PRO A 69 -23.15 5.58 -24.66
C PRO A 69 -24.14 6.67 -24.23
N GLY A 70 -23.71 7.93 -24.29
CA GLY A 70 -24.61 9.07 -24.00
C GLY A 70 -23.95 10.42 -23.68
N SER A 71 -22.63 10.59 -23.89
CA SER A 71 -21.93 11.82 -23.49
C SER A 71 -22.36 13.10 -24.23
N ASN A 72 -23.12 13.01 -25.32
CA ASN A 72 -23.44 14.17 -26.17
C ASN A 72 -24.93 14.57 -26.19
N SER A 73 -25.83 13.89 -25.48
CA SER A 73 -27.28 14.14 -25.61
C SER A 73 -28.11 13.92 -24.34
N ARG A 74 -27.50 14.00 -23.15
CA ARG A 74 -28.22 13.85 -21.88
C ARG A 74 -28.47 15.20 -21.23
N THR A 75 -29.72 15.45 -20.84
CA THR A 75 -30.12 16.63 -20.08
C THR A 75 -29.57 16.54 -18.65
N PRO A 76 -29.24 17.65 -17.97
CA PRO A 76 -28.67 17.65 -16.62
C PRO A 76 -29.49 16.91 -15.54
N ASN A 77 -30.77 16.61 -15.83
CA ASN A 77 -31.69 15.91 -14.93
C ASN A 77 -31.87 14.41 -15.26
N ASP A 78 -31.25 13.88 -16.31
CA ASP A 78 -31.26 12.44 -16.60
C ASP A 78 -30.17 11.72 -15.79
N LEU A 79 -30.37 11.64 -14.48
CA LEU A 79 -29.61 10.78 -13.58
C LEU A 79 -30.25 9.39 -13.53
N ASP A 80 -30.42 8.72 -14.68
CA ASP A 80 -30.66 7.26 -14.71
C ASP A 80 -29.32 6.52 -14.79
N TRP A 81 -28.36 7.00 -13.99
CA TRP A 81 -27.25 6.18 -13.53
C TRP A 81 -27.82 5.27 -12.46
N ASP A 82 -28.43 4.16 -12.86
CA ASP A 82 -28.41 3.01 -11.95
C ASP A 82 -27.06 2.34 -12.18
N PRO A 83 -26.03 2.65 -11.37
CA PRO A 83 -24.82 1.85 -11.43
C PRO A 83 -25.22 0.41 -11.16
N PRO A 84 -24.79 -0.57 -11.98
CA PRO A 84 -24.74 -1.92 -11.45
C PRO A 84 -23.79 -1.84 -10.23
N THR A 85 -24.36 -1.85 -9.01
CA THR A 85 -23.74 -1.72 -7.65
C THR A 85 -23.79 -0.35 -6.92
N SER A 86 -24.97 0.27 -6.74
CA SER A 86 -25.11 1.45 -5.85
C SER A 86 -24.56 1.24 -4.43
N ALA A 87 -24.65 0.03 -3.89
CA ALA A 87 -24.09 -0.32 -2.57
C ALA A 87 -22.55 -0.30 -2.53
N ALA A 88 -21.88 -0.86 -3.54
CA ALA A 88 -20.41 -0.93 -3.56
C ALA A 88 -19.77 0.45 -3.75
N TRP A 89 -20.36 1.30 -4.58
CA TRP A 89 -19.92 2.70 -4.72
C TRP A 89 -20.10 3.48 -3.43
N ASN A 90 -21.25 3.33 -2.77
CA ASN A 90 -21.53 4.01 -1.50
C ASN A 90 -20.59 3.53 -0.40
N GLU A 91 -20.30 2.24 -0.33
CA GLU A 91 -19.33 1.68 0.60
C GLU A 91 -17.92 2.20 0.33
N ALA A 92 -17.44 2.12 -0.93
CA ALA A 92 -16.14 2.67 -1.32
C ALA A 92 -16.05 4.19 -1.03
N THR A 93 -17.15 4.92 -1.21
CA THR A 93 -17.24 6.34 -0.83
C THR A 93 -17.09 6.51 0.67
N HIS A 94 -17.84 5.75 1.47
CA HIS A 94 -17.78 5.79 2.93
C HIS A 94 -16.37 5.48 3.44
N VAL A 95 -15.76 4.40 2.95
CA VAL A 95 -14.39 4.00 3.26
C VAL A 95 -13.40 5.09 2.87
N SER A 96 -13.48 5.64 1.65
CA SER A 96 -12.56 6.70 1.19
C SER A 96 -12.59 7.95 2.07
N GLN A 97 -13.75 8.28 2.67
CA GLN A 97 -13.90 9.40 3.58
C GLN A 97 -13.42 9.08 5.00
N GLY A 98 -13.55 7.82 5.43
CA GLY A 98 -13.17 7.36 6.78
C GLY A 98 -11.69 6.97 6.94
N LEU A 99 -11.01 6.57 5.86
CA LEU A 99 -9.63 6.05 5.92
C LEU A 99 -8.62 7.06 6.49
N SER A 100 -8.73 8.34 6.15
CA SER A 100 -7.87 9.38 6.72
C SER A 100 -8.03 9.50 8.23
N GLY A 101 -9.26 9.39 8.74
CA GLY A 101 -9.54 9.39 10.18
C GLY A 101 -8.94 8.18 10.89
N ARG A 102 -9.04 6.99 10.30
CA ARG A 102 -8.40 5.76 10.83
C ARG A 102 -6.88 5.84 10.83
N ALA A 103 -6.29 6.30 9.73
CA ALA A 103 -4.84 6.53 9.65
C ALA A 103 -4.37 7.57 10.69
N ALA A 104 -5.16 8.61 10.97
CA ALA A 104 -4.87 9.58 12.02
C ALA A 104 -4.96 8.99 13.43
N GLN A 105 -5.93 8.11 13.68
CA GLN A 105 -6.00 7.38 14.95
C GLN A 105 -4.80 6.46 15.15
N LEU A 106 -4.39 5.73 14.10
CA LEU A 106 -3.19 4.90 14.13
C LEU A 106 -1.93 5.77 14.35
N PHE A 107 -1.84 6.92 13.69
CA PHE A 107 -0.73 7.86 13.89
C PHE A 107 -0.66 8.35 15.33
N GLN A 108 -1.81 8.73 15.91
CA GLN A 108 -1.90 9.13 17.30
C GLN A 108 -1.47 7.98 18.23
N ALA A 109 -1.92 6.75 17.98
CA ALA A 109 -1.57 5.58 18.79
C ALA A 109 -0.05 5.31 18.75
N VAL A 110 0.57 5.34 17.57
CA VAL A 110 2.01 5.12 17.41
C VAL A 110 2.83 6.25 18.04
N SER A 111 2.45 7.51 17.80
CA SER A 111 3.21 8.68 18.27
C SER A 111 3.10 8.94 19.78
N THR A 112 2.04 8.47 20.42
CA THR A 112 1.83 8.59 21.88
C THR A 112 2.29 7.36 22.66
N ALA A 113 2.71 6.31 21.95
CA ALA A 113 3.25 5.11 22.57
C ALA A 113 4.51 5.45 23.38
N ARG A 114 4.68 4.76 24.52
CA ARG A 114 5.87 4.91 25.33
C ARG A 114 7.08 4.43 24.53
N ILE A 115 8.10 5.29 24.42
CA ILE A 115 9.35 4.94 23.74
C ILE A 115 10.05 3.83 24.53
N ASP A 116 10.27 2.70 23.87
CA ASP A 116 11.11 1.62 24.38
C ASP A 116 12.49 1.74 23.75
N ALA A 117 13.52 1.91 24.57
CA ALA A 117 14.90 2.06 24.10
C ALA A 117 15.42 0.83 23.35
N SER A 118 14.82 -0.35 23.58
CA SER A 118 15.17 -1.57 22.85
C SER A 118 14.52 -1.66 21.47
N LEU A 119 13.48 -0.86 21.20
CA LEU A 119 12.63 -0.95 19.99
C LEU A 119 12.42 0.42 19.32
N TRP A 120 13.23 1.42 19.66
CA TRP A 120 13.01 2.79 19.23
C TRP A 120 13.11 2.94 17.70
N ARG A 121 13.90 2.10 17.03
CA ARG A 121 14.06 2.15 15.57
C ARG A 121 12.80 1.66 14.88
N GLU A 122 12.24 0.56 15.38
CA GLU A 122 11.02 -0.06 14.91
C GLU A 122 9.82 0.88 15.14
N GLN A 123 9.73 1.49 16.33
CA GLN A 123 8.69 2.49 16.64
C GLN A 123 8.81 3.72 15.74
N ARG A 124 10.03 4.22 15.50
CA ARG A 124 10.26 5.35 14.61
C ARG A 124 9.88 5.01 13.16
N GLN A 125 10.28 3.84 12.68
CA GLN A 125 9.95 3.38 11.34
C GLN A 125 8.44 3.20 11.17
N ALA A 126 7.74 2.64 12.17
CA ALA A 126 6.29 2.56 12.15
C ALA A 126 5.66 3.95 12.07
N ALA A 127 6.13 4.93 12.84
CA ALA A 127 5.62 6.30 12.79
C ALA A 127 5.83 6.95 11.40
N GLU A 128 7.00 6.76 10.79
CA GLU A 128 7.31 7.22 9.43
C GLU A 128 6.40 6.52 8.39
N ASN A 129 6.19 5.21 8.54
CA ASN A 129 5.32 4.43 7.64
C ASN A 129 3.84 4.83 7.76
N VAL A 130 3.34 5.18 8.95
CA VAL A 130 1.94 5.62 9.11
C VAL A 130 1.64 6.91 8.34
N HIS A 131 2.62 7.80 8.15
CA HIS A 131 2.42 8.98 7.30
C HIS A 131 2.01 8.64 5.87
N THR A 132 2.52 7.53 5.31
CA THR A 132 2.11 7.08 3.97
C THR A 132 0.62 6.69 3.91
N LEU A 133 0.06 6.20 5.02
CA LEU A 133 -1.37 5.87 5.13
C LEU A 133 -2.24 7.12 5.23
N LEU A 134 -1.75 8.18 5.90
CA LEU A 134 -2.43 9.49 5.94
C LEU A 134 -2.52 10.09 4.54
N ASP A 135 -1.40 10.08 3.80
CA ASP A 135 -1.35 10.58 2.43
C ASP A 135 -2.26 9.78 1.49
N LEU A 136 -2.31 8.46 1.64
CA LEU A 136 -3.23 7.59 0.91
C LEU A 136 -4.70 7.93 1.21
N GLY A 137 -5.07 8.06 2.49
CA GLY A 137 -6.43 8.44 2.88
C GLY A 137 -6.84 9.81 2.34
N ALA A 138 -5.94 10.80 2.40
CA ALA A 138 -6.18 12.12 1.84
C ALA A 138 -6.32 12.10 0.31
N ALA A 139 -5.51 11.29 -0.38
CA ALA A 139 -5.59 11.12 -1.83
C ALA A 139 -6.91 10.48 -2.25
N LEU A 140 -7.38 9.44 -1.55
CA LEU A 140 -8.67 8.79 -1.79
C LEU A 140 -9.85 9.76 -1.60
N ALA A 141 -9.87 10.49 -0.48
CA ALA A 141 -10.91 11.50 -0.24
C ALA A 141 -10.89 12.60 -1.30
N THR A 142 -9.71 13.04 -1.72
CA THR A 142 -9.55 14.06 -2.78
C THR A 142 -10.05 13.55 -4.13
N PHE A 143 -9.67 12.32 -4.52
CA PHE A 143 -10.18 11.69 -5.73
C PHE A 143 -11.71 11.64 -5.72
N ARG A 144 -12.29 11.12 -4.62
CA ARG A 144 -13.74 11.02 -4.48
C ARG A 144 -14.42 12.39 -4.54
N GLY A 145 -13.88 13.41 -3.88
CA GLY A 145 -14.43 14.76 -3.92
C GLY A 145 -14.36 15.42 -5.30
N ARG A 146 -13.39 15.03 -6.13
CA ARG A 146 -13.21 15.58 -7.48
C ARG A 146 -13.99 14.84 -8.55
N VAL A 147 -14.13 13.52 -8.45
CA VAL A 147 -14.71 12.71 -9.54
C VAL A 147 -16.18 13.04 -9.84
N ASP A 148 -16.94 13.46 -8.83
CA ASP A 148 -18.34 13.91 -8.99
C ASP A 148 -18.44 15.29 -9.67
N ALA A 149 -17.41 16.13 -9.52
CA ALA A 149 -17.38 17.47 -10.11
C ALA A 149 -16.93 17.45 -11.59
N LEU A 150 -16.46 16.31 -12.10
CA LEU A 150 -16.03 16.18 -13.49
C LEU A 150 -17.23 16.11 -14.43
N THR A 151 -17.16 16.86 -15.52
CA THR A 151 -18.16 16.81 -16.60
C THR A 151 -18.24 15.40 -17.21
N PRO A 152 -19.44 14.91 -17.57
CA PRO A 152 -19.56 13.68 -18.36
C PRO A 152 -18.68 13.73 -19.61
N GLY A 153 -17.91 12.66 -19.88
CA GLY A 153 -16.96 12.61 -21.01
C GLY A 153 -15.52 13.05 -20.71
N ASP A 154 -15.26 13.70 -19.57
CA ASP A 154 -13.90 14.05 -19.13
C ASP A 154 -13.23 12.88 -18.37
N ALA A 155 -13.03 11.77 -19.09
CA ALA A 155 -12.49 10.53 -18.50
C ALA A 155 -10.99 10.63 -18.20
N SER A 156 -10.22 11.38 -18.98
CA SER A 156 -8.76 11.48 -18.85
C SER A 156 -8.34 12.15 -17.55
N SER A 157 -9.04 13.19 -17.11
CA SER A 157 -8.79 13.86 -15.84
C SER A 157 -9.12 12.95 -14.65
N ALA A 158 -10.19 12.15 -14.75
CA ALA A 158 -10.56 11.16 -13.74
C ALA A 158 -9.52 10.04 -13.61
N THR A 159 -9.05 9.49 -14.74
CA THR A 159 -8.01 8.45 -14.78
C THR A 159 -6.70 8.96 -14.20
N GLY A 160 -6.26 10.16 -14.57
CA GLY A 160 -5.02 10.74 -14.03
C GLY A 160 -5.08 11.00 -12.53
N LEU A 161 -6.26 11.28 -11.96
CA LEU A 161 -6.44 11.35 -10.51
C LEU A 161 -6.38 9.96 -9.86
N LEU A 162 -6.98 8.94 -10.48
CA LEU A 162 -6.96 7.58 -9.95
C LEU A 162 -5.55 6.97 -9.97
N ASP A 163 -4.78 7.22 -11.03
CA ASP A 163 -3.36 6.82 -11.13
C ASP A 163 -2.50 7.42 -10.00
N GLN A 164 -2.78 8.66 -9.60
CA GLN A 164 -2.11 9.28 -8.46
C GLN A 164 -2.43 8.55 -7.16
N VAL A 165 -3.69 8.16 -6.94
CA VAL A 165 -4.07 7.41 -5.74
C VAL A 165 -3.44 6.01 -5.76
N TRP A 166 -3.41 5.34 -6.91
CA TRP A 166 -2.70 4.06 -7.09
C TRP A 166 -1.21 4.15 -6.77
N THR A 167 -0.57 5.26 -7.13
CA THR A 167 0.83 5.54 -6.78
C THR A 167 0.98 5.63 -5.26
N ARG A 168 0.13 6.41 -4.58
CA ARG A 168 0.14 6.52 -3.11
C ARG A 168 -0.11 5.19 -2.41
N TRP A 169 -1.03 4.39 -2.94
CA TRP A 169 -1.28 3.05 -2.41
C TRP A 169 -0.04 2.16 -2.55
N THR A 170 0.67 2.26 -3.67
CA THR A 170 1.88 1.46 -3.93
C THR A 170 3.03 1.87 -3.01
N ASP A 171 3.22 3.17 -2.80
CA ASP A 171 4.21 3.70 -1.88
C ASP A 171 3.92 3.23 -0.43
N ALA A 172 2.66 3.33 0.00
CA ALA A 172 2.23 2.88 1.31
C ALA A 172 2.36 1.36 1.48
N ALA A 173 1.90 0.57 0.50
CA ALA A 173 2.04 -0.88 0.52
C ALA A 173 3.52 -1.29 0.61
N GLY A 174 4.40 -0.64 -0.15
CA GLY A 174 5.85 -0.87 -0.09
C GLY A 174 6.45 -0.57 1.29
N ALA A 175 6.03 0.53 1.93
CA ALA A 175 6.47 0.88 3.28
C ALA A 175 6.08 -0.17 4.34
N TRP A 176 4.96 -0.86 4.13
CA TRP A 176 4.44 -1.90 5.02
C TRP A 176 4.75 -3.34 4.55
N GLY A 177 5.51 -3.52 3.48
CA GLY A 177 5.88 -4.83 2.95
C GLY A 177 4.73 -5.62 2.29
N VAL A 178 3.64 -4.93 1.91
CA VAL A 178 2.46 -5.51 1.25
C VAL A 178 2.63 -5.44 -0.27
N SER A 179 2.20 -6.47 -1.00
CA SER A 179 2.24 -6.48 -2.47
C SER A 179 0.85 -6.38 -3.13
N ARG A 180 0.76 -5.82 -4.35
CA ARG A 180 -0.50 -5.79 -5.15
C ARG A 180 -1.09 -7.18 -5.42
N SER A 181 -0.25 -8.22 -5.39
CA SER A 181 -0.59 -9.60 -5.74
C SER A 181 -0.96 -10.47 -4.55
N GLU A 182 -0.78 -10.00 -3.31
CA GLU A 182 -1.27 -10.75 -2.16
C GLU A 182 -2.79 -10.86 -2.26
N ALA A 183 -3.28 -12.10 -2.30
CA ALA A 183 -4.66 -12.36 -1.95
C ALA A 183 -4.80 -11.85 -0.51
N ILE A 184 -5.56 -10.78 -0.34
CA ILE A 184 -5.91 -10.26 0.98
C ILE A 184 -6.83 -11.31 1.59
N GLY A 185 -6.22 -12.31 2.20
CA GLY A 185 -6.93 -13.31 2.96
C GLY A 185 -7.67 -12.56 4.05
N CYS A 186 -9.01 -12.69 4.05
CA CYS A 186 -9.77 -12.47 5.26
C CYS A 186 -9.03 -13.23 6.37
N GLY A 187 -8.52 -12.48 7.35
CA GLY A 187 -7.87 -13.09 8.51
C GLY A 187 -8.80 -14.18 9.02
N THR A 188 -8.32 -15.42 9.01
CA THR A 188 -8.97 -16.52 9.69
C THR A 188 -8.98 -16.15 11.17
N LEU A 189 -10.15 -15.75 11.67
CA LEU A 189 -10.50 -15.78 13.08
C LEU A 189 -10.45 -17.23 13.59
#